data_AF-A0A7C4GPT2-F1
#
_entry.id   AF-A0A7C4GPT2-F1
#
_cell.length_a   1.000
_cell.length_b   1.000
_cell.length_c   1.000
_cell.angle_alpha   90.00
_cell.angle_beta   90.00
_cell.angle_gamma   90.00
#
_symmetry.space_group_name_H-M   'P 1'
#
loop_
_entity.id
_entity.type
_entity.pdbx_description
1 polymer ?
#
loop_
_entity_poly.entity_id
_entity_poly.type
_entity_poly.pdbx_seq_one_letter_code
_entity_poly.pdbx_strand_id
1 'polypeptide(L)'
;MAGRFLNAFKPIVRVIPEVKAPERKVSFNEKLFWTAMALIIYLVMASIPLYGLRGGVTESFAPLRIIFASTRGTLMELGIGPIVTAGLILQLLVGSAMIECDMSKPEDRALFTAASKVLALVLTGVQASAYIISGMYGTLSGTIAIIIFLQLLAAGLRVMLLDQLVQKGWGFRSGISLF
;
A
#
# COMPACT_ATOMS: atom_id res chain seq x y z
N MET A 1 -21.49 -14.08 -14.04
CA MET A 1 -20.47 -15.02 -13.47
C MET A 1 -19.33 -14.28 -12.74
N ALA A 2 -19.50 -12.97 -12.46
CA ALA A 2 -18.55 -12.08 -11.78
C ALA A 2 -18.10 -12.52 -10.37
N GLY A 3 -18.94 -13.30 -9.67
CA GLY A 3 -18.67 -13.69 -8.29
C GLY A 3 -17.45 -14.60 -8.08
N ARG A 4 -17.05 -15.44 -9.04
CA ARG A 4 -16.02 -16.48 -8.77
C ARG A 4 -14.62 -15.91 -8.51
N PHE A 5 -14.19 -14.90 -9.26
CA PHE A 5 -12.86 -14.30 -9.09
C PHE A 5 -12.77 -13.49 -7.80
N LEU A 6 -13.78 -12.66 -7.51
CA LEU A 6 -13.83 -11.85 -6.29
C LEU A 6 -14.10 -12.71 -5.03
N ASN A 7 -14.86 -13.80 -5.16
CA ASN A 7 -15.06 -14.76 -4.06
C ASN A 7 -13.79 -15.55 -3.73
N ALA A 8 -12.84 -15.73 -4.66
CA ALA A 8 -11.57 -16.38 -4.38
C ALA A 8 -10.72 -15.59 -3.35
N PHE A 9 -10.93 -14.28 -3.27
CA PHE A 9 -10.26 -13.40 -2.31
C PHE A 9 -10.93 -13.36 -0.93
N LYS A 10 -12.22 -13.73 -0.80
CA LYS A 10 -12.95 -13.73 0.49
C LYS A 10 -12.24 -14.43 1.66
N PRO A 11 -11.62 -15.62 1.53
CA PRO A 11 -10.93 -16.24 2.66
C PRO A 11 -9.73 -15.43 3.13
N ILE A 12 -9.01 -14.77 2.22
CA ILE A 12 -7.83 -13.95 2.53
C ILE A 12 -8.25 -12.62 3.17
N VAL A 13 -9.37 -12.04 2.71
CA VAL A 13 -9.93 -10.78 3.23
C VAL A 13 -10.28 -10.88 4.71
N ARG A 14 -10.63 -12.07 5.21
CA ARG A 14 -10.94 -12.28 6.64
C ARG A 14 -9.71 -12.16 7.55
N VAL A 15 -8.51 -12.32 7.00
CA VAL A 15 -7.24 -12.28 7.75
C VAL A 15 -6.56 -10.91 7.62
N ILE A 16 -6.85 -10.16 6.56
CA ILE A 16 -6.25 -8.84 6.34
C ILE A 16 -6.87 -7.80 7.28
N PRO A 17 -6.06 -7.03 8.03
CA PRO A 17 -6.58 -5.97 8.89
C PRO A 17 -7.34 -4.91 8.09
N GLU A 18 -8.44 -4.42 8.64
CA GLU A 18 -9.27 -3.41 8.01
C GLU A 18 -9.63 -2.29 8.98
N VAL A 19 -9.48 -1.05 8.53
CA VAL A 19 -9.92 0.14 9.28
C VAL A 19 -11.44 0.22 9.20
N LYS A 20 -12.15 0.35 10.33
CA LYS A 20 -13.60 0.54 10.32
C LYS A 20 -13.97 1.93 9.79
N ALA A 21 -15.01 2.03 8.97
CA ALA A 21 -15.54 3.32 8.55
C ALA A 21 -16.22 4.01 9.75
N PRO A 22 -16.15 5.35 9.84
CA PRO A 22 -16.79 6.08 10.94
C PRO A 22 -18.32 5.96 10.85
N GLU A 23 -18.95 5.49 11.92
CA GLU A 23 -20.42 5.38 12.03
C GLU A 23 -21.10 6.74 12.28
N ARG A 24 -20.31 7.75 12.63
CA ARG A 24 -20.73 9.13 12.90
C ARG A 24 -20.08 10.10 11.92
N LYS A 25 -20.70 11.27 11.75
CA LYS A 25 -20.04 12.37 11.02
C LYS A 25 -18.82 12.83 11.81
N VAL A 26 -17.63 12.66 11.21
CA VAL A 26 -16.35 13.08 11.79
C VAL A 26 -16.21 14.60 11.66
N SER A 27 -15.91 15.27 12.78
CA SER A 27 -15.74 16.73 12.81
C SER A 27 -14.50 17.17 12.02
N PHE A 28 -14.45 18.43 11.58
CA PHE A 28 -13.30 18.97 10.84
C PHE A 28 -11.98 18.82 11.61
N ASN A 29 -11.98 19.15 12.90
CA ASN A 29 -10.77 19.08 13.74
C ASN A 29 -10.28 17.64 13.91
N GLU A 30 -11.20 16.69 14.03
CA GLU A 30 -10.86 15.26 14.11
C GLU A 30 -10.28 14.76 12.78
N LYS A 31 -10.84 15.18 11.64
CA LYS A 31 -10.25 14.88 10.33
C LYS A 31 -8.85 15.44 10.17
N LEU A 32 -8.62 16.66 10.64
CA LEU A 32 -7.30 17.30 10.62
C LEU A 32 -6.32 16.51 11.48
N PHE A 33 -6.72 16.13 12.69
CA PHE A 33 -5.89 15.36 13.60
C PHE A 33 -5.46 14.01 13.00
N TRP A 34 -6.39 13.24 12.44
CA TRP A 34 -6.08 11.94 11.82
C TRP A 34 -5.20 12.08 10.58
N THR A 35 -5.44 13.11 9.77
CA THR A 35 -4.63 13.41 8.59
C THR A 35 -3.20 13.77 8.99
N ALA A 36 -3.04 14.66 9.98
CA ALA A 36 -1.74 15.05 10.50
C ALA A 36 -1.00 13.87 11.13
N MET A 37 -1.72 13.01 11.87
CA MET A 37 -1.15 11.80 12.46
C MET A 37 -0.63 10.85 11.39
N ALA A 38 -1.42 10.60 10.33
CA ALA A 38 -1.00 9.76 9.22
C ALA A 38 0.25 10.30 8.51
N LEU A 39 0.31 11.63 8.31
CA LEU A 39 1.46 12.30 7.72
C LEU A 39 2.71 12.17 8.59
N ILE A 40 2.60 12.37 9.91
CA ILE A 40 3.72 12.22 10.84
C ILE A 40 4.27 10.79 10.80
N ILE A 41 3.40 9.78 10.84
CA ILE A 41 3.81 8.38 10.76
C ILE A 41 4.54 8.11 9.44
N TYR A 42 4.01 8.63 8.33
CA TYR A 42 4.64 8.52 7.02
C TYR A 42 6.04 9.15 7.00
N LEU A 43 6.19 10.38 7.50
CA LEU A 43 7.48 11.08 7.55
C LEU A 43 8.51 10.35 8.42
N VAL A 44 8.08 9.80 9.56
CA VAL A 44 8.94 9.00 10.43
C VAL A 44 9.41 7.75 9.69
N MET A 45 8.50 7.03 9.02
CA MET A 45 8.86 5.85 8.24
C MET A 45 9.78 6.17 7.06
N ALA A 46 9.59 7.31 6.39
CA ALA A 46 10.46 7.79 5.33
C ALA A 46 11.86 8.22 5.84
N SER A 47 12.01 8.46 7.15
CA SER A 47 13.29 8.81 7.76
C SER A 47 14.04 7.62 8.37
N ILE A 48 13.35 6.50 8.63
CA ILE A 48 13.95 5.31 9.24
C ILE A 48 14.60 4.44 8.15
N PRO A 49 15.94 4.25 8.17
CA PRO A 49 16.62 3.40 7.20
C PRO A 49 16.30 1.92 7.42
N LEU A 50 16.35 1.14 6.34
CA LEU A 50 16.22 -0.32 6.39
C LEU A 50 17.41 -0.93 7.13
N TYR A 51 17.13 -2.01 7.86
CA TYR A 51 18.15 -2.64 8.68
C TYR A 51 19.24 -3.28 7.82
N GLY A 52 20.50 -3.05 8.17
CA GLY A 52 21.65 -3.68 7.51
C GLY A 52 22.10 -3.02 6.21
N LEU A 53 21.47 -1.93 5.76
CA LEU A 53 21.97 -1.14 4.63
C LEU A 53 23.15 -0.26 5.09
N ARG A 54 24.34 -0.48 4.51
CA ARG A 54 25.54 0.33 4.76
C ARG A 54 25.90 1.17 3.53
N GLY A 55 25.39 2.40 3.49
CA GLY A 55 25.93 3.52 2.69
C GLY A 55 25.68 3.49 1.18
N GLY A 56 25.35 4.67 0.64
CA GLY A 56 25.48 5.03 -0.78
C GLY A 56 24.65 4.21 -1.77
N VAL A 57 23.36 4.05 -1.54
CA VAL A 57 22.50 3.38 -2.52
C VAL A 57 22.33 4.30 -3.73
N THR A 58 23.02 3.99 -4.84
CA THR A 58 23.15 4.84 -6.03
C THR A 58 21.79 5.30 -6.55
N GLU A 59 21.42 6.56 -6.37
CA GLU A 59 20.13 7.15 -6.78
C GLU A 59 19.75 6.72 -8.19
N SER A 60 18.68 5.95 -8.29
CA SER A 60 18.16 5.41 -9.54
C SER A 60 16.66 5.56 -9.46
N PHE A 61 16.09 6.15 -10.51
CA PHE A 61 14.66 6.41 -10.70
C PHE A 61 14.02 7.52 -9.86
N ALA A 62 14.66 8.69 -9.75
CA ALA A 62 14.08 9.86 -9.07
C ALA A 62 12.64 10.22 -9.51
N PRO A 63 12.24 10.14 -10.80
CA PRO A 63 10.87 10.47 -11.20
C PRO A 63 9.81 9.49 -10.67
N LEU A 64 10.12 8.18 -10.66
CA LEU A 64 9.18 7.16 -10.17
C LEU A 64 8.97 7.27 -8.65
N ARG A 65 10.01 7.70 -7.93
CA ARG A 65 9.96 7.88 -6.46
C ARG A 65 9.01 9.00 -6.04
N ILE A 66 8.95 10.08 -6.83
CA ILE A 66 8.00 11.18 -6.60
C ILE A 66 6.57 10.69 -6.79
N ILE A 67 6.30 9.93 -7.86
CA ILE A 67 4.94 9.41 -8.15
C ILE A 67 4.48 8.44 -7.07
N PHE A 68 5.37 7.59 -6.58
CA PHE A 68 5.04 6.56 -5.61
C PHE A 68 5.28 6.96 -4.16
N ALA A 69 5.58 8.24 -3.89
CA ALA A 69 5.86 8.73 -2.54
C ALA A 69 6.84 7.79 -1.81
N SER A 70 7.94 7.46 -2.49
CA SER A 70 8.89 6.44 -2.02
C SER A 70 10.28 7.01 -1.77
N THR A 71 10.92 6.56 -0.69
CA THR A 71 12.22 7.06 -0.24
C THR A 71 13.22 5.91 -0.16
N ARG A 72 14.33 6.03 -0.89
CA ARG A 72 15.31 4.95 -1.01
C ARG A 72 16.00 4.66 0.31
N GLY A 73 16.24 3.38 0.57
CA GLY A 73 16.93 2.86 1.72
C GLY A 73 16.13 2.94 3.01
N THR A 74 14.83 3.21 2.96
CA THR A 74 13.98 3.45 4.14
C THR A 74 12.80 2.49 4.18
N LEU A 75 12.01 2.53 5.26
CA LEU A 75 10.75 1.78 5.31
C LEU A 75 9.79 2.16 4.17
N MET A 76 9.94 3.35 3.58
CA MET A 76 9.15 3.81 2.44
C MET A 76 9.80 3.50 1.09
N GLU A 77 10.67 2.50 0.98
CA GLU A 77 11.33 2.13 -0.28
C GLU A 77 10.34 1.89 -1.45
N LEU A 78 9.23 1.21 -1.17
CA LEU A 78 8.17 0.92 -2.14
C LEU A 78 7.07 2.00 -2.16
N GLY A 79 7.02 2.85 -1.14
CA GLY A 79 6.01 3.90 -0.95
C GLY A 79 4.57 3.40 -1.11
N ILE A 80 3.75 4.18 -1.80
CA ILE A 80 2.36 3.83 -2.16
C ILE A 80 2.27 3.01 -3.46
N GLY A 81 3.40 2.68 -4.09
CA GLY A 81 3.48 2.03 -5.40
C GLY A 81 2.60 0.78 -5.51
N PRO A 82 2.77 -0.24 -4.64
CA PRO A 82 1.95 -1.44 -4.67
C PRO A 82 0.44 -1.19 -4.57
N ILE A 83 0.01 -0.16 -3.82
CA ILE A 83 -1.40 0.18 -3.62
C ILE A 83 -1.98 0.80 -4.88
N VAL A 84 -1.29 1.79 -5.45
CA VAL A 84 -1.71 2.47 -6.68
C VAL A 84 -1.70 1.49 -7.84
N THR A 85 -0.65 0.67 -7.98
CA THR A 85 -0.55 -0.34 -9.04
C THR A 85 -1.67 -1.38 -8.94
N ALA A 86 -1.99 -1.87 -7.74
CA ALA A 86 -3.11 -2.80 -7.56
C ALA A 86 -4.46 -2.18 -7.97
N GLY A 87 -4.70 -0.92 -7.56
CA GLY A 87 -5.88 -0.17 -7.96
C GLY A 87 -5.98 0.00 -9.47
N LEU A 88 -4.89 0.42 -10.12
CA LEU A 88 -4.82 0.61 -11.57
C LEU A 88 -5.04 -0.69 -12.35
N ILE A 89 -4.43 -1.81 -11.92
CA ILE A 89 -4.64 -3.11 -12.57
C ILE A 89 -6.13 -3.49 -12.51
N LEU A 90 -6.76 -3.37 -11.34
CA LEU A 90 -8.18 -3.72 -11.19
C LEU A 90 -9.09 -2.75 -11.95
N GLN A 91 -8.77 -1.45 -11.96
CA GLN A 91 -9.48 -0.45 -12.76
C GLN A 91 -9.40 -0.77 -14.25
N LEU A 92 -8.24 -1.19 -14.75
CA LEU A 92 -8.06 -1.59 -16.14
C LEU A 92 -8.85 -2.86 -16.48
N LEU A 93 -8.86 -3.86 -15.60
CA LEU A 93 -9.62 -5.10 -15.79
C LEU A 93 -11.14 -4.88 -15.79
N VAL A 94 -11.63 -3.95 -14.96
CA VAL A 94 -13.04 -3.56 -14.96
C VAL A 94 -13.36 -2.69 -16.18
N GLY A 95 -12.49 -1.73 -16.51
CA GLY A 95 -12.66 -0.83 -17.65
C GLY A 95 -12.59 -1.53 -19.01
N SER A 96 -11.82 -2.61 -19.14
CA SER A 96 -11.75 -3.45 -20.34
C SER A 96 -12.91 -4.46 -20.44
N ALA A 97 -13.86 -4.44 -19.50
CA ALA A 97 -14.94 -5.41 -19.35
C ALA A 97 -14.47 -6.87 -19.20
N MET A 98 -13.20 -7.11 -18.83
CA MET A 98 -12.71 -8.44 -18.48
C MET A 98 -13.30 -8.92 -17.14
N ILE A 99 -13.63 -7.99 -16.25
CA ILE A 99 -14.31 -8.25 -14.96
C ILE A 99 -15.54 -7.35 -14.87
N GLU A 100 -16.72 -7.95 -14.73
CA GLU A 100 -17.95 -7.22 -14.39
C GLU A 100 -17.92 -6.79 -12.92
N CYS A 101 -17.89 -5.49 -12.66
CA CYS A 101 -17.95 -4.91 -11.32
C CYS A 101 -18.79 -3.62 -11.36
N ASP A 102 -19.97 -3.63 -10.74
CA ASP A 102 -20.84 -2.47 -10.72
C ASP A 102 -20.54 -1.59 -9.51
N MET A 103 -19.82 -0.50 -9.76
CA MET A 103 -19.50 0.49 -8.74
C MET A 103 -20.74 1.24 -8.21
N SER A 104 -21.96 0.94 -8.64
CA SER A 104 -23.19 1.46 -8.01
C SER A 104 -23.63 0.58 -6.84
N LYS A 105 -23.24 -0.71 -6.85
CA LYS A 105 -23.63 -1.68 -5.83
C LYS A 105 -22.64 -1.65 -4.65
N PRO A 106 -23.12 -1.51 -3.39
CA PRO A 106 -22.25 -1.52 -2.22
C PRO A 106 -21.41 -2.80 -2.08
N GLU A 107 -21.97 -3.96 -2.47
CA GLU A 107 -21.28 -5.25 -2.41
C GLU A 107 -20.08 -5.32 -3.35
N ASP A 108 -20.25 -4.91 -4.61
CA ASP A 108 -19.20 -4.89 -5.62
C ASP A 108 -18.09 -3.90 -5.25
N ARG A 109 -18.45 -2.72 -4.70
CA ARG A 109 -17.47 -1.76 -4.15
C ARG A 109 -16.62 -2.37 -3.03
N ALA A 110 -17.26 -3.13 -2.14
CA ALA A 110 -16.56 -3.81 -1.05
C ALA A 110 -15.62 -4.90 -1.58
N LEU A 111 -16.08 -5.68 -2.57
CA LEU A 111 -15.26 -6.70 -3.23
C LEU A 111 -14.08 -6.11 -4.00
N PHE A 112 -14.29 -5.01 -4.73
CA PHE A 112 -13.21 -4.30 -5.42
C PHE A 112 -12.15 -3.82 -4.44
N THR A 113 -12.60 -3.17 -3.37
CA THR A 113 -11.74 -2.67 -2.28
C THR A 113 -10.95 -3.81 -1.64
N ALA A 114 -11.60 -4.92 -1.35
CA ALA A 114 -11.00 -6.12 -0.82
C ALA A 114 -9.95 -6.73 -1.76
N ALA A 115 -10.28 -6.85 -3.06
CA ALA A 115 -9.37 -7.35 -4.08
C ALA A 115 -8.15 -6.44 -4.25
N SER A 116 -8.33 -5.11 -4.25
CA SER A 116 -7.23 -4.15 -4.32
C SER A 116 -6.25 -4.32 -3.17
N LYS A 117 -6.74 -4.56 -1.94
CA LYS A 117 -5.88 -4.78 -0.77
C LYS A 117 -5.07 -6.06 -0.89
N VAL A 118 -5.71 -7.17 -1.26
CA VAL A 118 -5.00 -8.44 -1.42
C VAL A 118 -3.94 -8.31 -2.50
N LEU A 119 -4.31 -7.73 -3.64
CA LEU A 119 -3.39 -7.51 -4.74
C LEU A 119 -2.25 -6.57 -4.34
N ALA A 120 -2.52 -5.50 -3.61
CA ALA A 120 -1.49 -4.59 -3.10
C ALA A 120 -0.49 -5.32 -2.21
N LEU A 121 -0.97 -6.14 -1.27
CA LEU A 121 -0.10 -6.91 -0.37
C LEU A 121 0.76 -7.93 -1.14
N VAL A 122 0.17 -8.62 -2.12
CA VAL A 122 0.91 -9.53 -3.00
C VAL A 122 1.97 -8.76 -3.79
N LEU A 123 1.62 -7.62 -4.37
CA LEU A 123 2.57 -6.77 -5.10
C LEU A 123 3.67 -6.23 -4.19
N THR A 124 3.39 -5.88 -2.93
CA THR A 124 4.42 -5.51 -1.97
C THR A 124 5.43 -6.65 -1.79
N GLY A 125 4.95 -7.89 -1.60
CA GLY A 125 5.83 -9.05 -1.46
C GLY A 125 6.65 -9.34 -2.73
N VAL A 126 6.01 -9.26 -3.91
CA VAL A 126 6.69 -9.47 -5.19
C VAL A 126 7.75 -8.39 -5.44
N GLN A 127 7.42 -7.10 -5.24
CA GLN A 127 8.37 -6.01 -5.43
C GLN A 127 9.52 -6.05 -4.42
N ALA A 128 9.22 -6.31 -3.14
CA ALA A 128 10.25 -6.47 -2.11
C ALA A 128 11.23 -7.61 -2.45
N SER A 129 10.71 -8.76 -2.88
CA SER A 129 11.54 -9.90 -3.30
C SER A 129 12.36 -9.55 -4.54
N ALA A 130 11.75 -8.91 -5.54
CA ALA A 130 12.43 -8.51 -6.77
C ALA A 130 13.59 -7.53 -6.49
N TYR A 131 13.40 -6.57 -5.57
CA TYR A 131 14.43 -5.60 -5.20
C TYR A 131 15.62 -6.25 -4.47
N ILE A 132 15.34 -7.27 -3.64
CA ILE A 132 16.39 -8.04 -2.97
C ILE A 132 17.15 -8.90 -3.98
N ILE A 133 16.45 -9.65 -4.82
CA ILE A 133 17.04 -10.58 -5.80
C ILE A 133 17.82 -9.83 -6.89
N SER A 134 17.36 -8.65 -7.30
CA SER A 134 18.06 -7.82 -8.29
C SER A 134 19.38 -7.24 -7.78
N GLY A 135 19.68 -7.37 -6.49
CA GLY A 135 20.89 -6.82 -5.88
C GLY A 135 20.85 -5.29 -5.73
N MET A 136 19.68 -4.66 -5.76
CA MET A 136 19.54 -3.19 -5.62
C MET A 136 20.08 -2.64 -4.29
N TYR A 137 20.19 -3.50 -3.28
CA TYR A 137 20.76 -3.21 -1.96
C TYR A 137 22.23 -3.64 -1.80
N GLY A 138 22.86 -4.12 -2.87
CA GLY A 138 24.20 -4.70 -2.84
C GLY A 138 24.24 -6.14 -2.34
N THR A 139 25.43 -6.59 -1.93
CA THR A 139 25.66 -7.94 -1.39
C THR A 139 25.12 -8.05 0.03
N LEU A 140 23.90 -8.56 0.17
CA LEU A 140 23.29 -8.82 1.47
C LEU A 140 23.55 -10.27 1.91
N SER A 141 23.79 -10.45 3.21
CA SER A 141 23.68 -11.77 3.83
C SER A 141 22.23 -12.26 3.76
N GLY A 142 22.01 -13.57 3.58
CA GLY A 142 20.67 -14.16 3.51
C GLY A 142 19.77 -13.80 4.72
N THR A 143 20.36 -13.71 5.91
CA THR A 143 19.63 -13.29 7.12
C THR A 143 19.16 -11.83 7.02
N ILE A 144 20.00 -10.93 6.52
CA ILE A 144 19.67 -9.51 6.36
C ILE A 144 18.60 -9.34 5.27
N ALA A 145 18.70 -10.10 4.18
CA ALA A 145 17.70 -10.11 3.11
C ALA A 145 16.31 -10.48 3.64
N ILE A 146 16.20 -11.51 4.48
CA ILE A 146 14.93 -11.92 5.10
C ILE A 146 14.40 -10.82 6.03
N ILE A 147 15.26 -10.19 6.83
CA ILE A 147 14.86 -9.09 7.71
C ILE A 147 14.30 -7.91 6.88
N ILE A 148 15.01 -7.48 5.83
CA ILE A 148 14.58 -6.39 4.96
C ILE A 148 13.24 -6.73 4.30
N PHE A 149 13.08 -7.96 3.80
CA PHE A 149 11.82 -8.42 3.21
C PHE A 149 10.64 -8.27 4.18
N LEU A 150 10.81 -8.73 5.43
CA LEU A 150 9.78 -8.60 6.46
C LEU A 150 9.53 -7.14 6.85
N GLN A 151 10.57 -6.30 6.89
CA GLN A 151 10.43 -4.86 7.14
C GLN A 151 9.59 -4.18 6.05
N LEU A 152 9.85 -4.49 4.78
CA LEU A 152 9.12 -3.92 3.64
C LEU A 152 7.68 -4.40 3.58
N LEU A 153 7.41 -5.67 3.86
CA LEU A 153 6.04 -6.17 3.99
C LEU A 153 5.29 -5.47 5.12
N ALA A 154 5.90 -5.34 6.30
CA ALA A 154 5.30 -4.65 7.43
C ALA A 154 5.10 -3.15 7.16
N ALA A 155 6.03 -2.51 6.45
CA ALA A 155 5.89 -1.13 6.02
C ALA A 155 4.74 -0.95 5.01
N GLY A 156 4.68 -1.79 3.97
CA GLY A 156 3.59 -1.76 2.99
C GLY A 156 2.22 -1.99 3.63
N LEU A 157 2.11 -2.92 4.58
CA LEU A 157 0.89 -3.13 5.37
C LEU A 157 0.49 -1.86 6.15
N ARG A 158 1.45 -1.21 6.83
CA ARG A 158 1.20 0.03 7.57
C ARG A 158 0.72 1.16 6.65
N VAL A 159 1.40 1.38 5.52
CA VAL A 159 1.01 2.41 4.54
C VAL A 159 -0.39 2.13 3.99
N MET A 160 -0.70 0.87 3.65
CA MET A 160 -2.03 0.49 3.20
C MET A 160 -3.11 0.77 4.24
N LEU A 161 -2.83 0.57 5.53
CA LEU A 161 -3.77 0.88 6.61
C LEU A 161 -3.94 2.39 6.81
N LEU A 162 -2.86 3.17 6.70
CA LEU A 162 -2.93 4.63 6.76
C LEU A 162 -3.73 5.20 5.59
N ASP A 163 -3.51 4.70 4.39
CA ASP A 163 -4.27 5.10 3.20
C ASP A 163 -5.77 4.77 3.36
N GLN A 164 -6.10 3.57 3.86
CA GLN A 164 -7.48 3.21 4.17
C GLN A 164 -8.12 4.10 5.23
N LEU A 165 -7.35 4.47 6.28
CA LEU A 165 -7.85 5.35 7.33
C LEU A 165 -8.29 6.68 6.74
N VAL A 166 -7.45 7.29 5.90
CA VAL A 166 -7.75 8.55 5.24
C VAL A 166 -8.93 8.40 4.26
N GLN A 167 -8.90 7.38 3.39
CA GLN A 167 -9.94 7.15 2.36
C GLN A 167 -11.33 6.81 2.95
N LYS A 168 -11.41 6.14 4.10
CA LYS A 168 -12.68 5.82 4.75
C LYS A 168 -13.36 7.02 5.43
N GLY A 169 -12.76 8.20 5.36
CA GLY A 169 -13.35 9.44 5.84
C GLY A 169 -12.94 9.86 7.25
N TRP A 170 -11.96 9.18 7.85
CA TRP A 170 -11.31 9.67 9.07
C TRP A 170 -10.39 10.86 8.80
N GLY A 171 -9.83 10.98 7.60
CA GLY A 171 -8.98 12.10 7.19
C GLY A 171 -9.60 13.00 6.13
N PHE A 172 -8.79 13.94 5.63
CA PHE A 172 -9.13 14.73 4.45
C PHE A 172 -8.69 14.00 3.17
N ARG A 173 -9.57 13.97 2.16
CA ARG A 173 -9.31 13.41 0.81
C ARG A 173 -8.80 11.96 0.86
N SER A 174 -8.04 11.54 -0.16
CA SER A 174 -7.45 10.20 -0.30
C SER A 174 -6.02 10.20 0.22
N GLY A 175 -5.59 9.12 0.90
CA GLY A 175 -4.23 8.99 1.44
C GLY A 175 -3.15 9.08 0.36
N ILE A 176 -3.43 8.58 -0.84
CA ILE A 176 -2.57 8.71 -2.04
C ILE A 176 -2.25 10.17 -2.41
N SER A 177 -3.14 11.12 -2.11
CA SER A 177 -2.91 12.55 -2.37
C SER A 177 -2.22 13.29 -1.22
N LEU A 178 -2.08 12.64 -0.07
CA LEU A 178 -1.46 13.19 1.14
C LEU A 178 0.03 12.83 1.23
N PHE A 179 0.41 11.66 0.73
CA PHE A 179 1.79 11.16 0.66
C PHE A 179 2.47 11.63 -0.62
#